data_AF-A0A3Q0T3Y0-F1
#
_entry.id   AF-A0A3Q0T3Y0-F1
#
_cell.length_a   1.000
_cell.length_b   1.000
_cell.length_c   1.000
_cell.angle_alpha   90.00
_cell.angle_beta   90.00
_cell.angle_gamma   90.00
#
_symmetry.space_group_name_H-M   'P 1'
#
loop_
_entity.id
_entity.type
_entity.pdbx_description
1 polymer ?
#
loop_
_entity_poly.entity_id
_entity_poly.type
_entity_poly.pdbx_seq_one_letter_code
_entity_poly.pdbx_strand_id
1 'polypeptide(L)'
;FSDSLQRFIMSVPTHRQCNIEIQNKSTMFTLMHIVSGSCSSPLPPTLSPYENGNALFIKKPHTACGAVAVFTYELQHVSTLQFSGRVAVMFSVPYDFNFYSNWYAVGVFDMDKACDQHLFDEMYNKSEQRFVRGKAKGPSLAYRGSYVSIRATMSDSYQPVLKVAIFKLLSPFIAHILF
;
A
#
# COMPACT_ATOMS: atom_id res chain seq x y z
N PHE A 1 14.26 2.56 52.50
CA PHE A 1 13.49 1.31 52.64
C PHE A 1 12.01 1.67 52.61
N SER A 2 11.20 1.38 51.59
CA SER A 2 11.31 0.38 50.52
C SER A 2 10.89 0.92 49.15
N ASP A 3 11.77 0.70 48.17
CA ASP A 3 11.41 0.48 46.77
C ASP A 3 10.46 -0.71 46.65
N SER A 4 9.43 -0.60 45.82
CA SER A 4 9.10 -1.56 44.74
C SER A 4 7.63 -1.48 44.30
N LEU A 5 7.44 -1.44 42.97
CA LEU A 5 6.21 -1.65 42.18
C LEU A 5 5.40 -0.45 41.68
N GLN A 6 6.05 0.68 41.37
CA GLN A 6 5.57 1.52 40.26
C GLN A 6 6.10 0.94 38.94
N ARG A 7 5.60 -0.25 38.56
CA ARG A 7 5.81 -0.76 37.20
C ARG A 7 5.07 0.20 36.28
N PHE A 8 5.85 1.02 35.60
CA PHE A 8 5.48 1.75 34.41
C PHE A 8 4.84 0.74 33.43
N ILE A 9 3.52 0.52 33.52
CA ILE A 9 2.78 -0.07 32.41
C ILE A 9 2.83 1.03 31.36
N MET A 10 3.87 0.99 30.52
CA MET A 10 3.84 1.61 29.22
C MET A 10 2.57 1.09 28.56
N SER A 11 1.48 1.87 28.60
CA SER A 11 0.28 1.54 27.86
C SER A 11 0.69 1.59 26.40
N VAL A 12 1.05 0.42 25.86
CA VAL A 12 1.24 0.26 24.44
C VAL A 12 -0.06 0.75 23.82
N PRO A 13 -0.06 1.79 22.95
CA PRO A 13 -1.29 2.28 22.35
C PRO A 13 -2.01 1.08 21.78
N THR A 14 -3.19 0.72 22.27
CA THR A 14 -3.87 -0.50 21.79
C THR A 14 -4.41 -0.29 20.38
N HIS A 15 -4.47 0.97 19.92
CA HIS A 15 -4.89 1.39 18.59
C HIS A 15 -3.76 1.17 17.57
N ARG A 16 -3.97 0.28 16.60
CA ARG A 16 -3.14 0.12 15.41
C ARG A 16 -3.99 0.56 14.23
N GLN A 17 -3.47 1.49 13.44
CA GLN A 17 -4.13 1.99 12.24
C GLN A 17 -3.07 2.29 11.18
N CYS A 18 -3.43 2.28 9.90
CA CYS A 18 -2.58 2.80 8.85
C CYS A 18 -3.39 3.81 8.02
N ASN A 19 -2.88 5.04 7.95
CA ASN A 19 -3.42 6.05 7.05
C ASN A 19 -2.73 5.90 5.70
N ILE A 20 -3.53 5.77 4.64
CA ILE A 20 -3.07 5.63 3.27
C ILE A 20 -3.31 6.95 2.58
N GLU A 21 -2.27 7.50 1.96
CA GLU A 21 -2.35 8.65 1.04
C GLU A 21 -1.93 8.16 -0.34
N ILE A 22 -2.83 8.20 -1.32
CA ILE A 22 -2.52 7.81 -2.70
C ILE A 22 -2.69 8.99 -3.65
N GLN A 23 -1.76 9.10 -4.60
CA GLN A 23 -1.74 10.14 -5.61
C GLN A 23 -1.66 9.50 -7.00
N ASN A 24 -2.67 9.75 -7.83
CA ASN A 24 -2.62 9.42 -9.23
C ASN A 24 -1.89 10.53 -10.00
N LYS A 25 -0.60 10.36 -10.29
CA LYS A 25 0.18 11.32 -11.11
C LYS A 25 0.22 10.93 -12.59
N SER A 26 -0.66 10.03 -13.02
CA SER A 26 -0.82 9.66 -14.42
C SER A 26 -1.82 10.59 -15.11
N THR A 27 -1.57 10.91 -16.37
CA THR A 27 -2.55 11.55 -17.28
C THR A 27 -3.47 10.56 -17.96
N MET A 28 -3.13 9.27 -17.98
CA MET A 28 -3.73 8.29 -18.88
C MET A 28 -4.65 7.30 -18.19
N PHE A 29 -4.57 7.21 -16.86
CA PHE A 29 -5.26 6.18 -16.12
C PHE A 29 -6.22 6.79 -15.10
N THR A 30 -7.41 6.21 -15.05
CA THR A 30 -8.34 6.31 -13.93
C THR A 30 -8.12 5.07 -13.06
N LEU A 31 -7.99 5.24 -11.75
CA LEU A 31 -7.74 4.15 -10.82
C LEU A 31 -9.04 3.70 -10.15
N MET A 32 -9.37 2.40 -10.17
CA MET A 32 -10.57 1.86 -9.48
C MET A 32 -10.21 0.96 -8.29
N HIS A 33 -10.83 1.17 -7.13
CA HIS A 33 -10.39 0.56 -5.87
C HIS A 33 -11.13 -0.74 -5.48
N ILE A 34 -10.37 -1.76 -5.03
CA ILE A 34 -10.88 -3.00 -4.43
C ILE A 34 -10.12 -3.31 -3.13
N VAL A 35 -10.83 -3.65 -2.05
CA VAL A 35 -10.27 -3.86 -0.69
C VAL A 35 -10.37 -5.31 -0.25
N SER A 36 -9.31 -5.81 0.38
CA SER A 36 -9.37 -6.95 1.29
C SER A 36 -8.92 -6.54 2.70
N GLY A 37 -9.77 -6.75 3.71
CA GLY A 37 -9.47 -6.45 5.13
C GLY A 37 -10.45 -5.48 5.79
N SER A 38 -10.10 -5.03 7.01
CA SER A 38 -10.93 -4.11 7.81
C SER A 38 -10.56 -2.66 7.51
N CYS A 39 -11.46 -1.95 6.82
CA CYS A 39 -11.32 -0.54 6.47
C CYS A 39 -12.32 0.30 7.26
N SER A 40 -11.86 1.37 7.93
CA SER A 40 -12.74 2.29 8.65
C SER A 40 -13.25 3.41 7.75
N SER A 41 -12.42 3.85 6.81
CA SER A 41 -12.75 4.87 5.82
C SER A 41 -12.18 4.43 4.48
N PRO A 42 -13.04 4.01 3.52
CA PRO A 42 -12.58 3.48 2.24
C PRO A 42 -11.95 4.56 1.37
N LEU A 43 -11.02 4.16 0.51
CA LEU A 43 -10.52 5.04 -0.54
C LEU A 43 -11.66 5.43 -1.48
N PRO A 44 -11.54 6.57 -2.19
CA PRO A 44 -12.43 6.88 -3.30
C PRO A 44 -12.51 5.69 -4.26
N PRO A 45 -13.72 5.31 -4.71
CA PRO A 45 -13.88 4.17 -5.61
C PRO A 45 -13.13 4.37 -6.92
N THR A 46 -12.95 5.63 -7.31
CA THR A 46 -12.29 6.06 -8.53
C THR A 46 -11.35 7.23 -8.23
N LEU A 47 -10.16 7.24 -8.83
CA LEU A 47 -9.25 8.39 -8.86
C LEU A 47 -8.92 8.74 -10.31
N SER A 48 -9.40 9.89 -10.76
CA SER A 48 -9.10 10.46 -12.07
C SER A 48 -7.63 10.89 -12.15
N PRO A 49 -7.11 11.17 -13.35
CA PRO A 49 -5.80 11.78 -13.52
C PRO A 49 -5.55 12.98 -12.59
N TYR A 50 -4.41 12.99 -11.89
CA TYR A 50 -4.00 14.03 -10.93
C TYR A 50 -4.82 14.13 -9.63
N GLU A 51 -5.79 13.23 -9.41
CA GLU A 51 -6.51 13.18 -8.15
C GLU A 51 -5.74 12.45 -7.05
N ASN A 52 -6.08 12.81 -5.82
CA ASN A 52 -5.56 12.21 -4.59
C ASN A 52 -6.69 11.54 -3.82
N GLY A 53 -6.38 10.44 -3.14
CA GLY A 53 -7.30 9.73 -2.28
C GLY A 53 -6.65 9.41 -0.94
N ASN A 54 -7.47 9.32 0.10
CA ASN A 54 -7.02 8.93 1.44
C ASN A 54 -7.91 7.80 1.97
N ALA A 55 -7.33 6.93 2.80
CA ALA A 55 -8.09 5.91 3.52
C ALA A 55 -7.47 5.57 4.86
N LEU A 56 -8.32 5.08 5.76
CA LEU A 56 -7.91 4.67 7.09
C LEU A 56 -8.26 3.21 7.32
N PHE A 57 -7.22 2.40 7.51
CA PHE A 57 -7.36 1.02 7.92
C PHE A 57 -7.09 0.91 9.41
N ILE A 58 -8.00 0.28 10.14
CA ILE A 58 -7.86 0.07 11.59
C ILE A 58 -7.79 -1.43 11.86
N LYS A 59 -7.07 -1.81 12.92
CA LYS A 59 -7.08 -3.21 13.36
C LYS A 59 -8.49 -3.65 13.75
N LYS A 60 -8.72 -4.96 13.76
CA LYS A 60 -9.93 -5.53 14.36
C LYS A 60 -9.97 -5.21 15.87
N PRO A 61 -11.06 -4.59 16.38
CA PRO A 61 -11.21 -4.30 17.80
C PRO A 61 -11.05 -5.57 18.66
N HIS A 62 -10.57 -5.40 19.90
CA HIS A 62 -10.49 -6.46 20.92
C HIS A 62 -9.66 -7.70 20.54
N THR A 63 -8.75 -7.57 19.58
CA THR A 63 -7.76 -8.61 19.25
C THR A 63 -6.33 -8.10 19.45
N ALA A 64 -5.41 -8.99 19.82
CA ALA A 64 -3.97 -8.74 19.86
C ALA A 64 -3.34 -8.79 18.44
N CYS A 65 -4.12 -8.44 17.43
CA CYS A 65 -3.70 -8.42 16.04
C CYS A 65 -3.21 -7.02 15.66
N GLY A 66 -2.25 -6.98 14.74
CA GLY A 66 -1.82 -5.75 14.07
C GLY A 66 -2.88 -5.18 13.12
N ALA A 67 -2.53 -4.12 12.40
CA ALA A 67 -3.30 -3.65 11.25
C ALA A 67 -2.58 -4.13 9.98
N VAL A 68 -3.22 -5.01 9.21
CA VAL A 68 -2.68 -5.58 7.98
C VAL A 68 -3.75 -5.53 6.91
N ALA A 69 -3.37 -5.18 5.68
CA ALA A 69 -4.29 -5.23 4.54
C ALA A 69 -3.51 -5.29 3.22
N VAL A 70 -4.23 -5.71 2.19
CA VAL A 70 -3.86 -5.49 0.79
C VAL A 70 -5.04 -4.85 0.09
N PHE A 71 -4.77 -3.87 -0.76
CA PHE A 71 -5.76 -3.28 -1.64
C PHE A 71 -5.18 -3.12 -3.04
N THR A 72 -6.07 -3.07 -4.03
CA THR A 72 -5.68 -2.93 -5.42
C THR A 72 -6.38 -1.76 -6.08
N TYR A 73 -5.68 -1.16 -7.05
CA TYR A 73 -6.21 -0.18 -7.98
C TYR A 73 -6.12 -0.68 -9.40
N GLU A 74 -7.25 -0.84 -10.08
CA GLU A 74 -7.28 -1.18 -11.50
C GLU A 74 -6.88 0.02 -12.34
N LEU A 75 -6.01 -0.19 -13.32
CA LEU A 75 -5.53 0.83 -14.24
C LEU A 75 -6.44 0.87 -15.47
N GLN A 76 -7.44 1.76 -15.46
CA GLN A 76 -8.33 1.95 -16.61
C GLN A 76 -7.83 3.09 -17.50
N HIS A 77 -7.65 2.82 -18.79
CA HIS A 77 -7.22 3.83 -19.75
C HIS A 77 -8.35 4.84 -20.04
N VAL A 78 -8.09 6.13 -19.91
CA VAL A 78 -9.13 7.18 -20.04
C VAL A 78 -9.75 7.20 -21.44
N SER A 79 -8.96 6.99 -22.50
CA SER A 79 -9.44 7.08 -23.88
C SER A 79 -10.10 5.82 -24.43
N THR A 80 -9.67 4.63 -23.99
CA THR A 80 -10.15 3.34 -24.54
C THR A 80 -11.03 2.57 -23.56
N LEU A 81 -11.09 3.01 -22.30
CA LEU A 81 -11.77 2.34 -21.18
C LEU A 81 -11.26 0.91 -20.90
N GLN A 82 -10.14 0.50 -21.52
CA GLN A 82 -9.52 -0.80 -21.31
C GLN A 82 -8.68 -0.82 -20.04
N PHE A 83 -8.61 -2.00 -19.40
CA PHE A 83 -7.82 -2.21 -18.20
C PHE A 83 -6.44 -2.80 -18.54
N SER A 84 -5.37 -2.18 -18.02
CA SER A 84 -3.98 -2.59 -18.30
C SER A 84 -3.33 -3.41 -17.18
N GLY A 85 -4.08 -3.70 -16.12
CA GLY A 85 -3.60 -4.41 -14.92
C GLY A 85 -4.04 -3.72 -13.63
N ARG A 86 -3.54 -4.21 -12.50
CA ARG A 86 -3.85 -3.70 -11.17
C ARG A 86 -2.58 -3.34 -10.41
N VAL A 87 -2.54 -2.15 -9.84
CA VAL A 87 -1.55 -1.77 -8.83
C VAL A 87 -1.98 -2.39 -7.50
N ALA A 88 -1.09 -3.14 -6.86
CA ALA A 88 -1.34 -3.69 -5.53
C ALA A 88 -0.48 -2.97 -4.49
N VAL A 89 -1.07 -2.70 -3.33
CA VAL A 89 -0.40 -2.09 -2.18
C VAL A 89 -0.72 -2.95 -0.95
N MET A 90 0.34 -3.37 -0.26
CA MET A 90 0.24 -4.14 0.98
C MET A 90 0.94 -3.38 2.10
N PHE A 91 0.36 -3.44 3.31
CA PHE A 91 1.05 -3.03 4.52
C PHE A 91 0.79 -4.00 5.68
N SER A 92 1.73 -4.04 6.61
CA SER A 92 1.65 -4.81 7.84
C SER A 92 2.22 -3.98 8.99
N VAL A 93 1.35 -3.63 9.94
CA VAL A 93 1.68 -2.91 11.18
C VAL A 93 1.50 -3.87 12.36
N PRO A 94 2.58 -4.45 12.91
CA PRO A 94 2.46 -5.44 13.96
C PRO A 94 1.93 -4.85 15.27
N TYR A 95 1.44 -5.71 16.15
CA TYR A 95 1.07 -5.29 17.49
C TYR A 95 2.31 -4.96 18.34
N ASP A 96 3.34 -5.80 18.29
CA ASP A 96 4.55 -5.67 19.10
C ASP A 96 5.78 -5.31 18.25
N PHE A 97 6.33 -4.12 18.49
CA PHE A 97 7.50 -3.61 17.77
C PHE A 97 8.83 -4.08 18.39
N ASN A 98 8.80 -4.74 19.55
CA ASN A 98 10.01 -5.33 20.13
C ASN A 98 10.49 -6.53 19.30
N PHE A 99 9.55 -7.26 18.67
CA PHE A 99 9.84 -8.45 17.87
C PHE A 99 9.63 -8.24 16.36
N TYR A 100 8.81 -7.25 15.96
CA TYR A 100 8.42 -7.06 14.57
C TYR A 100 8.60 -5.61 14.11
N SER A 101 8.57 -5.39 12.80
CA SER A 101 8.68 -4.06 12.20
C SER A 101 7.51 -3.81 11.25
N ASN A 102 7.23 -2.53 10.96
CA ASN A 102 6.30 -2.19 9.88
C ASN A 102 6.87 -2.62 8.53
N TRP A 103 6.03 -3.27 7.73
CA TRP A 103 6.35 -3.67 6.36
C TRP A 103 5.32 -3.10 5.39
N TYR A 104 5.78 -2.81 4.17
CA TYR A 104 4.93 -2.43 3.07
C TYR A 104 5.50 -2.94 1.76
N ALA A 105 4.62 -3.10 0.76
CA ALA A 105 4.99 -3.52 -0.57
C ALA A 105 4.10 -2.87 -1.63
N VAL A 106 4.66 -2.68 -2.82
CA VAL A 106 3.96 -2.16 -3.99
C VAL A 106 4.35 -2.92 -5.24
N GLY A 107 3.40 -3.16 -6.14
CA GLY A 107 3.62 -3.93 -7.36
C GLY A 107 2.52 -3.78 -8.40
N VAL A 108 2.70 -4.43 -9.54
CA VAL A 108 1.71 -4.47 -10.63
C VAL A 108 1.41 -5.92 -11.00
N PHE A 109 0.12 -6.25 -10.98
CA PHE A 109 -0.43 -7.56 -11.23
C PHE A 109 -1.40 -7.54 -12.41
N ASP A 110 -1.67 -8.71 -12.97
CA ASP A 110 -2.65 -8.88 -14.04
C ASP A 110 -4.08 -8.80 -13.48
N MET A 111 -5.06 -8.60 -14.36
CA MET A 111 -6.47 -8.44 -13.97
C MET A 111 -7.10 -9.70 -13.38
N ASP A 112 -6.53 -10.87 -13.63
CA ASP A 112 -6.95 -12.14 -13.04
C ASP A 112 -6.52 -12.29 -11.58
N LYS A 113 -5.57 -11.46 -11.12
CA LYS A 113 -5.12 -11.48 -9.73
C LYS A 113 -6.16 -10.88 -8.81
N ALA A 114 -6.78 -11.73 -8.00
CA ALA A 114 -7.76 -11.32 -7.00
C ALA A 114 -7.12 -10.52 -5.86
N CYS A 115 -7.87 -9.55 -5.32
CA CYS A 115 -7.50 -8.82 -4.12
C CYS A 115 -7.96 -9.61 -2.88
N ASP A 116 -7.12 -10.53 -2.41
CA ASP A 116 -7.48 -11.47 -1.35
C ASP A 116 -6.30 -11.80 -0.40
N GLN A 117 -6.53 -12.76 0.48
CA GLN A 117 -5.52 -13.24 1.42
C GLN A 117 -4.32 -13.92 0.72
N HIS A 118 -4.51 -14.50 -0.47
CA HIS A 118 -3.43 -15.09 -1.25
C HIS A 118 -2.50 -14.02 -1.82
N LEU A 119 -3.06 -12.92 -2.33
CA LEU A 119 -2.27 -11.76 -2.75
C LEU A 119 -1.50 -11.15 -1.57
N PHE A 120 -2.13 -11.06 -0.39
CA PHE A 120 -1.44 -10.61 0.82
C PHE A 120 -0.25 -11.53 1.17
N ASP A 121 -0.46 -12.86 1.21
CA ASP A 121 0.60 -13.83 1.49
C ASP A 121 1.73 -13.76 0.47
N GLU A 122 1.38 -13.60 -0.81
CA GLU A 122 2.36 -13.43 -1.88
C GLU A 122 3.24 -12.21 -1.65
N MET A 123 2.62 -11.05 -1.44
CA MET A 123 3.34 -9.79 -1.24
C MET A 123 4.11 -9.78 0.09
N TYR A 124 3.67 -10.49 1.13
CA TYR A 124 4.31 -10.49 2.45
C TYR A 124 5.41 -11.53 2.60
N ASN A 125 5.21 -12.75 2.11
CA ASN A 125 6.09 -13.89 2.38
C ASN A 125 6.88 -14.40 1.16
N LYS A 126 6.48 -14.08 -0.07
CA LYS A 126 7.07 -14.68 -1.28
C LYS A 126 8.09 -13.77 -1.96
N SER A 127 8.69 -14.30 -3.03
CA SER A 127 9.74 -13.66 -3.83
C SER A 127 9.22 -12.47 -4.63
N GLU A 128 10.02 -11.41 -4.65
CA GLU A 128 9.73 -10.10 -5.25
C GLU A 128 9.92 -10.10 -6.78
N GLN A 129 8.99 -10.73 -7.51
CA GLN A 129 9.03 -10.76 -8.99
C GLN A 129 8.15 -9.67 -9.61
N ARG A 130 6.97 -9.43 -9.04
CA ARG A 130 5.95 -8.48 -9.56
C ARG A 130 5.71 -7.28 -8.62
N PHE A 131 6.50 -7.20 -7.57
CA PHE A 131 6.41 -6.21 -6.51
C PHE A 131 7.77 -6.03 -5.85
N VAL A 132 7.93 -4.95 -5.10
CA VAL A 132 9.03 -4.74 -4.16
C VAL A 132 8.46 -4.59 -2.76
N ARG A 133 9.19 -5.05 -1.76
CA ARG A 133 8.79 -4.99 -0.35
C ARG A 133 9.92 -4.43 0.50
N GLY A 134 9.57 -3.72 1.57
CA GLY A 134 10.54 -3.18 2.50
C GLY A 134 9.97 -2.84 3.87
N LYS A 135 10.88 -2.61 4.82
CA LYS A 135 10.54 -2.10 6.16
C LYS A 135 10.27 -0.60 6.10
N ALA A 136 9.38 -0.09 6.95
CA ALA A 136 9.12 1.36 7.05
C ALA A 136 10.38 2.16 7.44
N LYS A 137 11.24 1.58 8.29
CA LYS A 137 12.55 2.15 8.66
C LYS A 137 13.60 2.10 7.53
N GLY A 138 13.26 1.52 6.39
CA GLY A 138 14.13 1.37 5.23
C GLY A 138 14.00 2.51 4.22
N PRO A 139 14.66 2.39 3.05
CA PRO A 139 14.50 3.34 1.96
C PRO A 139 13.07 3.33 1.41
N SER A 140 12.71 4.40 0.73
CA SER A 140 11.51 4.47 -0.09
C SER A 140 11.49 3.36 -1.13
N LEU A 141 10.33 2.74 -1.35
CA LEU A 141 10.16 1.75 -2.40
C LEU A 141 9.93 2.42 -3.75
N ALA A 142 10.52 1.84 -4.79
CA ALA A 142 10.28 2.20 -6.18
C ALA A 142 10.09 0.93 -7.01
N TYR A 143 8.92 0.79 -7.64
CA TYR A 143 8.60 -0.30 -8.56
C TYR A 143 8.39 0.25 -9.96
N ARG A 144 8.92 -0.44 -10.97
CA ARG A 144 8.73 -0.10 -12.38
C ARG A 144 8.00 -1.24 -13.08
N GLY A 145 6.72 -1.04 -13.39
CA GLY A 145 5.94 -1.96 -14.22
C GLY A 145 6.05 -1.61 -15.70
N SER A 146 5.15 -2.18 -16.51
CA SER A 146 5.12 -1.91 -17.96
C SER A 146 4.50 -0.55 -18.31
N TYR A 147 3.43 -0.16 -17.60
CA TYR A 147 2.65 1.04 -17.92
C TYR A 147 2.79 2.17 -16.90
N VAL A 148 3.16 1.81 -15.66
CA VAL A 148 3.29 2.74 -14.54
C VAL A 148 4.52 2.44 -13.71
N SER A 149 5.05 3.48 -13.07
CA SER A 149 6.01 3.36 -11.97
C SER A 149 5.35 3.80 -10.68
N ILE A 150 5.63 3.09 -9.60
CA ILE A 150 5.07 3.35 -8.27
C ILE A 150 6.20 3.77 -7.35
N ARG A 151 5.99 4.83 -6.58
CA ARG A 151 6.86 5.19 -5.45
C ARG A 151 6.05 5.11 -4.17
N ALA A 152 6.64 4.55 -3.13
CA ALA A 152 5.97 4.47 -1.83
C ALA A 152 6.93 4.72 -0.66
N THR A 153 6.38 5.30 0.40
CA THR A 153 7.08 5.53 1.67
C THR A 153 6.14 5.31 2.83
N MET A 154 6.63 4.72 3.91
CA MET A 154 5.85 4.48 5.12
C MET A 154 6.59 5.01 6.35
N SER A 155 5.91 5.72 7.24
CA SER A 155 6.50 6.09 8.53
C SER A 155 6.60 4.88 9.46
N ASP A 156 7.63 4.83 10.31
CA ASP A 156 7.81 3.74 11.28
C ASP A 156 7.18 4.11 12.64
N SER A 157 5.89 3.85 12.80
CA SER A 157 5.15 4.11 14.05
C SER A 157 3.99 3.12 14.22
N TYR A 158 3.28 3.20 15.34
CA TYR A 158 2.05 2.43 15.60
C TYR A 158 0.82 2.90 14.81
N GLN A 159 0.89 4.10 14.24
CA GLN A 159 -0.15 4.73 13.44
C GLN A 159 0.46 5.28 12.14
N PRO A 160 1.03 4.42 11.29
CA PRO A 160 1.85 4.88 10.20
C PRO A 160 1.04 5.53 9.08
N VAL A 161 1.68 6.48 8.41
CA VAL A 161 1.23 7.02 7.13
C VAL A 161 1.99 6.32 6.01
N LEU A 162 1.26 5.63 5.12
CA LEU A 162 1.78 5.05 3.89
C LEU A 162 1.38 5.95 2.71
N LYS A 163 2.37 6.57 2.08
CA LYS A 163 2.19 7.41 0.89
C LYS A 163 2.53 6.61 -0.36
N VAL A 164 1.66 6.66 -1.36
CA VAL A 164 1.83 5.98 -2.65
C VAL A 164 1.60 6.98 -3.77
N ALA A 165 2.54 7.05 -4.71
CA ALA A 165 2.43 7.87 -5.91
C ALA A 165 2.58 6.97 -7.16
N ILE A 166 1.59 7.04 -8.04
CA ILE A 166 1.54 6.27 -9.29
C ILE A 166 1.82 7.22 -10.44
N PHE A 167 2.88 6.94 -11.21
CA PHE A 167 3.30 7.76 -12.34
C PHE A 167 3.13 6.97 -13.63
N LYS A 168 2.73 7.65 -14.70
CA LYS A 168 2.78 7.09 -16.06
C LYS A 168 4.24 6.79 -16.44
N LEU A 169 4.45 5.63 -17.07
CA LEU A 169 5.65 5.40 -17.86
C LEU A 169 5.41 5.86 -19.29
N LEU A 170 6.34 6.65 -19.83
CA LEU A 170 6.35 6.93 -21.25
C LEU A 170 6.62 5.62 -21.99
N SER A 171 5.72 5.28 -22.92
CA SER A 171 5.95 4.16 -23.83
C SER A 171 7.29 4.37 -24.56
N PRO A 172 8.18 3.36 -24.61
CA PRO A 172 9.42 3.45 -25.38
C PRO A 172 9.16 3.60 -26.89
N PHE A 173 7.95 3.32 -27.38
CA PHE A 173 7.61 3.44 -28.81
C PHE A 173 7.60 4.87 -29.34
N ILE A 174 7.55 5.90 -28.49
CA ILE A 174 7.62 7.29 -28.94
C ILE A 174 9.07 7.72 -29.27
N ALA A 175 10.08 6.99 -28.78
CA ALA A 175 11.48 7.31 -29.06
C ALA A 175 11.95 6.94 -30.49
N HIS A 176 11.08 6.35 -31.33
CA HIS A 176 11.41 5.97 -32.71
C HIS A 176 10.79 6.86 -33.80
N ILE A 177 10.20 8.01 -33.46
CA ILE A 177 9.64 8.96 -34.45
C ILE A 177 10.41 10.30 -34.45
N LEU A 178 11.67 10.31 -34.01
CA LEU A 178 12.54 11.48 -34.12
C LEU A 178 13.94 11.06 -34.61
N PHE A 179 14.03 10.50 -35.81
CA PHE A 179 15.23 10.50 -36.65
C PHE A 179 14.82 10.48 -38.12
#